data_AF-A0A939A7J0-F1
#
_entry.id   AF-A0A939A7J0-F1
#
_cell.length_a   1.000
_cell.length_b   1.000
_cell.length_c   1.000
_cell.angle_alpha   90.00
_cell.angle_beta   90.00
_cell.angle_gamma   90.00
#
_symmetry.space_group_name_H-M   'P 1'
#
loop_
_entity.id
_entity.type
_entity.pdbx_description
1 polymer ?
#
loop_
_entity_poly.entity_id
_entity_poly.type
_entity_poly.pdbx_seq_one_letter_code
_entity_poly.pdbx_strand_id
1 'polypeptide(L)'
;MITYSVIQKSKLEGTRRLDAEYYQPEYLKAMEKLKLFPIEKLGNIAYITDGEHGSPIFDDKSKIKYFSAQHVRDGFIDDSDAKNISKIIDEKNKRSRLQKGDVILSTVGTIGFAGIVTEDLLPANIDRHVARIVLKKKTLDPHFLVAFLNSFFGRFQTIR
;
A
#
# COMPACT_ATOMS: atom_id res chain seq x y z
N MET A 1 -24.99 22.44 -6.10
CA MET A 1 -25.64 21.51 -7.06
C MET A 1 -25.58 20.12 -6.43
N ILE A 2 -26.69 19.40 -6.31
CA ILE A 2 -26.71 18.05 -5.70
C ILE A 2 -26.13 17.06 -6.72
N THR A 3 -25.22 16.19 -6.28
CA THR A 3 -24.65 15.12 -7.10
C THR A 3 -25.04 13.76 -6.53
N TYR A 4 -25.52 12.85 -7.39
CA TYR A 4 -25.91 11.49 -7.00
C TYR A 4 -25.57 10.48 -8.09
N SER A 5 -25.57 9.20 -7.71
CA SER A 5 -25.39 8.04 -8.59
C SER A 5 -26.47 7.00 -8.30
N VAL A 6 -26.89 6.22 -9.30
CA VAL A 6 -27.81 5.09 -9.12
C VAL A 6 -27.10 3.80 -9.50
N ILE A 7 -27.04 2.84 -8.58
CA ILE A 7 -26.33 1.56 -8.75
C ILE A 7 -27.29 0.40 -8.52
N GLN A 8 -27.26 -0.57 -9.44
CA GLN A 8 -28.02 -1.81 -9.28
C GLN A 8 -27.37 -2.68 -8.20
N LYS A 9 -28.18 -3.35 -7.37
CA LYS A 9 -27.70 -4.28 -6.33
C LYS A 9 -26.75 -5.36 -6.85
N SER A 10 -26.94 -5.81 -8.10
CA SER A 10 -26.07 -6.79 -8.76
C SER A 10 -24.67 -6.27 -9.07
N LYS A 11 -24.48 -4.95 -9.08
CA LYS A 11 -23.23 -4.26 -9.40
C LYS A 11 -22.49 -3.74 -8.16
N LEU A 12 -22.91 -4.14 -6.96
CA LEU A 12 -22.19 -3.78 -5.74
C LEU A 12 -20.80 -4.44 -5.72
N GLU A 13 -19.75 -3.65 -5.45
CA GLU A 13 -18.38 -4.15 -5.40
C GLU A 13 -18.06 -4.86 -4.07
N GLY A 14 -17.03 -5.70 -4.08
CA GLY A 14 -16.46 -6.33 -2.88
C GLY A 14 -17.44 -7.21 -2.10
N THR A 15 -17.55 -6.97 -0.78
CA THR A 15 -18.40 -7.72 0.16
C THR A 15 -19.86 -7.24 0.15
N ARG A 16 -20.35 -6.66 -0.96
CA ARG A 16 -21.67 -6.01 -1.08
C ARG A 16 -21.81 -4.76 -0.21
N ARG A 17 -20.76 -3.93 -0.16
CA ARG A 17 -20.78 -2.65 0.58
C ARG A 17 -21.77 -1.66 -0.05
N LEU A 18 -22.47 -0.92 0.82
CA LEU A 18 -23.45 0.12 0.48
C LEU A 18 -22.94 1.53 0.81
N ASP A 19 -21.66 1.65 1.16
CA ASP A 19 -21.01 2.91 1.52
C ASP A 19 -21.01 3.86 0.32
N ALA A 20 -21.48 5.10 0.53
CA ALA A 20 -21.69 6.07 -0.54
C ALA A 20 -20.38 6.49 -1.22
N GLU A 21 -19.27 6.43 -0.48
CA GLU A 21 -17.92 6.73 -0.91
C GLU A 21 -17.50 5.89 -2.13
N TYR A 22 -17.96 4.63 -2.23
CA TYR A 22 -17.59 3.75 -3.35
C TYR A 22 -18.28 4.13 -4.66
N TYR A 23 -19.44 4.78 -4.56
CA TYR A 23 -20.32 5.03 -5.70
C TYR A 23 -20.39 6.51 -6.07
N GLN A 24 -19.52 7.36 -5.52
CA GLN A 24 -19.46 8.76 -5.93
C GLN A 24 -19.33 8.88 -7.46
N PRO A 25 -20.12 9.75 -8.12
CA PRO A 25 -20.13 9.84 -9.59
C PRO A 25 -18.75 10.05 -10.23
N GLU A 26 -17.86 10.75 -9.53
CA GLU A 26 -16.47 10.95 -9.95
C GLU A 26 -15.69 9.63 -10.05
N TYR A 27 -15.77 8.77 -9.03
CA TYR A 27 -15.06 7.49 -9.01
C TYR A 27 -15.64 6.50 -10.02
N LEU A 28 -16.95 6.50 -10.22
CA LEU A 28 -17.58 5.71 -11.29
C LEU A 28 -17.06 6.13 -12.67
N LYS A 29 -16.96 7.44 -12.93
CA LYS A 29 -16.37 7.95 -14.18
C LYS A 29 -14.89 7.60 -14.31
N ALA A 30 -14.13 7.65 -13.22
CA ALA A 30 -12.72 7.25 -13.21
C ALA A 30 -12.55 5.76 -13.55
N MET A 31 -13.41 4.91 -12.98
CA MET A 31 -13.44 3.47 -13.28
C MET A 31 -13.78 3.19 -14.75
N GLU A 32 -14.74 3.90 -15.35
CA GLU A 32 -15.03 3.77 -16.78
C GLU A 32 -13.83 4.14 -17.67
N LYS A 33 -13.06 5.16 -17.29
CA LYS A 33 -11.82 5.51 -18.00
C LYS A 33 -10.75 4.42 -17.89
N LEU A 34 -10.60 3.78 -16.73
CA LEU A 34 -9.63 2.69 -16.54
C LEU A 34 -9.97 1.47 -17.40
N LYS A 35 -11.25 1.19 -17.64
CA LYS A 35 -11.69 0.08 -18.52
C LYS A 35 -11.28 0.23 -19.98
N LEU A 36 -10.82 1.41 -20.40
CA LEU A 36 -10.28 1.63 -21.74
C LEU A 36 -8.88 1.04 -21.93
N PHE A 37 -8.23 0.61 -20.84
CA PHE A 37 -6.91 0.01 -20.84
C PHE A 37 -6.98 -1.47 -20.42
N PRO A 38 -5.97 -2.28 -20.77
CA PRO A 38 -5.81 -3.60 -20.17
C PRO A 38 -5.61 -3.46 -18.65
N ILE A 39 -6.53 -4.01 -17.87
CA ILE A 39 -6.51 -3.97 -16.40
C ILE A 39 -6.23 -5.35 -15.83
N GLU A 40 -5.48 -5.40 -14.73
CA GLU A 40 -5.20 -6.62 -13.97
C GLU A 40 -5.28 -6.32 -12.48
N LYS A 41 -5.79 -7.27 -11.69
CA LYS A 41 -5.86 -7.11 -10.23
C LYS A 41 -4.46 -7.24 -9.65
N LEU A 42 -4.08 -6.32 -8.77
CA LEU A 42 -2.76 -6.34 -8.13
C LEU A 42 -2.46 -7.68 -7.43
N GLY A 43 -3.45 -8.28 -6.76
CA GLY A 43 -3.30 -9.59 -6.11
C GLY A 43 -2.96 -10.76 -7.04
N ASN A 44 -3.27 -10.65 -8.33
CA ASN A 44 -2.91 -11.67 -9.33
C ASN A 44 -1.43 -11.58 -9.73
N ILE A 45 -0.86 -10.37 -9.70
CA ILE A 45 0.50 -10.09 -10.19
C ILE A 45 1.52 -9.81 -9.08
N ALA A 46 1.07 -9.67 -7.83
CA ALA A 46 1.93 -9.41 -6.68
C ALA A 46 1.66 -10.40 -5.54
N TYR A 47 2.67 -10.59 -4.69
CA TYR A 47 2.47 -11.07 -3.33
C TYR A 47 2.29 -9.85 -2.43
N ILE A 48 1.22 -9.85 -1.62
CA ILE A 48 0.86 -8.72 -0.76
C ILE A 48 0.74 -9.23 0.67
N THR A 49 1.35 -8.52 1.61
CA THR A 49 1.30 -8.83 3.03
C THR A 49 1.40 -7.55 3.87
N ASP A 50 1.12 -7.61 5.16
CA ASP A 50 1.29 -6.53 6.13
C ASP A 50 2.28 -6.91 7.23
N GLY A 51 2.58 -5.97 8.13
CA GLY A 51 3.57 -6.13 9.20
C GLY A 51 3.09 -6.82 10.48
N GLU A 52 3.78 -6.54 11.59
CA GLU A 52 3.46 -7.09 12.92
C GLU A 52 2.15 -6.51 13.48
N HIS A 53 1.30 -7.38 14.05
CA HIS A 53 0.03 -6.98 14.68
C HIS A 53 0.11 -6.77 16.20
N GLY A 54 1.24 -7.12 16.83
CA GLY A 54 1.52 -6.88 18.24
C GLY A 54 2.27 -5.57 18.49
N SER A 55 2.64 -5.36 19.76
CA SER A 55 3.47 -4.21 20.15
C SER A 55 4.92 -4.44 19.75
N PRO A 56 5.54 -3.53 18.97
CA PRO A 56 6.94 -3.65 18.61
C PRO A 56 7.81 -3.46 19.86
N ILE A 57 8.86 -4.28 19.96
CA ILE A 57 9.95 -4.10 20.92
C ILE A 57 11.08 -3.40 20.18
N PHE A 58 11.30 -2.13 20.52
CA PHE A 58 12.37 -1.31 19.96
C PHE A 58 13.72 -1.62 20.62
N ASP A 59 14.79 -1.52 19.84
CA ASP A 59 16.16 -1.76 20.27
C ASP A 59 17.11 -0.82 19.52
N ASP A 60 17.61 0.20 20.22
CA ASP A 60 18.51 1.21 19.63
C ASP A 60 19.85 0.61 19.18
N LYS A 61 20.22 -0.58 19.65
CA LYS A 61 21.43 -1.30 19.19
C LYS A 61 21.19 -2.12 17.92
N SER A 62 19.93 -2.36 17.57
CA SER A 62 19.55 -3.01 16.32
C SER A 62 19.76 -2.07 15.14
N LYS A 63 19.99 -2.64 13.96
CA LYS A 63 20.07 -1.90 12.68
C LYS A 63 18.83 -2.08 11.81
N ILE A 64 17.80 -2.77 12.32
CA ILE A 64 16.60 -3.14 11.56
C ILE A 64 15.58 -2.00 11.68
N LYS A 65 15.49 -1.17 10.64
CA LYS A 65 14.53 -0.06 10.61
C LYS A 65 13.09 -0.57 10.66
N TYR A 66 12.22 0.19 11.29
CA TYR A 66 10.81 -0.14 11.43
C TYR A 66 9.94 0.97 10.86
N PHE A 67 9.31 0.69 9.72
CA PHE A 67 8.48 1.66 9.03
C PHE A 67 7.00 1.45 9.33
N SER A 68 6.37 2.47 9.90
CA SER A 68 4.93 2.64 9.95
C SER A 68 4.41 3.53 8.80
N ALA A 69 3.09 3.64 8.67
CA ALA A 69 2.43 4.45 7.65
C ALA A 69 2.87 5.92 7.59
N GLN A 70 3.42 6.48 8.67
CA GLN A 70 3.92 7.86 8.67
C GLN A 70 5.17 8.04 7.81
N HIS A 71 5.96 6.99 7.61
CA HIS A 71 7.22 7.04 6.87
C HIS A 71 7.00 6.93 5.35
N VAL A 72 5.82 6.47 4.93
CA VAL A 72 5.52 6.34 3.49
C VAL A 72 5.08 7.69 2.94
N ARG A 73 5.83 8.20 1.95
CA ARG A 73 5.58 9.47 1.28
C ARG A 73 5.33 9.24 -0.21
N ASP A 74 5.02 10.32 -0.93
CA ASP A 74 4.76 10.26 -2.37
C ASP A 74 6.04 9.86 -3.13
N GLY A 75 6.19 8.55 -3.36
CA GLY A 75 7.25 7.96 -4.16
C GLY A 75 8.43 7.39 -3.36
N PHE A 76 8.58 7.77 -2.09
CA PHE A 76 9.74 7.43 -1.27
C PHE A 76 9.37 7.10 0.18
N ILE A 77 10.37 6.64 0.93
CA ILE A 77 10.25 6.29 2.35
C ILE A 77 11.15 7.26 3.12
N ASP A 78 10.55 8.04 4.01
CA ASP A 78 11.24 8.96 4.90
C ASP A 78 11.63 8.23 6.19
N ASP A 79 12.93 8.02 6.38
CA ASP A 79 13.46 7.28 7.53
C ASP A 79 14.06 8.19 8.61
N SER A 80 13.85 9.50 8.53
CA SER A 80 14.45 10.50 9.42
C SER A 80 14.13 10.29 10.91
N ASP A 81 12.93 9.79 11.22
CA ASP A 81 12.46 9.46 12.58
C ASP A 81 12.23 7.95 12.80
N ALA A 82 12.72 7.11 11.89
CA ALA A 82 12.52 5.68 11.96
C ALA A 82 13.24 5.06 13.18
N LYS A 83 12.50 4.25 13.94
CA LYS A 83 13.06 3.47 15.06
C LYS A 83 13.58 2.12 14.58
N ASN A 84 14.45 1.51 15.37
CA ASN A 84 14.94 0.16 15.12
C ASN A 84 14.19 -0.86 15.99
N ILE A 85 13.80 -1.99 15.40
CA ILE A 85 13.17 -3.11 16.13
C ILE A 85 14.20 -4.17 16.54
N SER A 86 13.90 -4.85 17.64
CA SER A 86 14.68 -6.00 18.08
C SER A 86 14.64 -7.15 17.07
N LYS A 87 15.71 -7.93 17.04
CA LYS A 87 15.81 -9.14 16.20
C LYS A 87 14.67 -10.14 16.45
N ILE A 88 14.14 -10.20 17.68
CA ILE A 88 13.04 -11.09 18.04
C ILE A 88 11.77 -10.73 17.23
N ILE A 89 11.43 -9.45 17.16
CA ILE A 89 10.28 -8.98 16.39
C ILE A 89 10.49 -9.21 14.89
N ASP A 90 11.69 -8.93 14.41
CA ASP A 90 12.02 -9.16 13.01
C ASP A 90 11.95 -10.64 12.60
N GLU A 91 12.44 -11.56 13.45
CA GLU A 91 12.35 -13.01 13.23
C GLU A 91 10.91 -13.53 13.31
N LYS A 92 10.05 -12.91 14.14
CA LYS A 92 8.62 -13.22 14.20
C LYS A 92 7.90 -12.76 12.92
N ASN A 93 8.39 -11.71 12.26
CA ASN A 93 7.77 -11.07 11.10
C ASN A 93 8.58 -11.20 9.82
N LYS A 94 9.06 -12.41 9.54
CA LYS A 94 9.83 -12.71 8.31
C LYS A 94 9.07 -12.39 7.03
N ARG A 95 7.74 -12.54 7.04
CA ARG A 95 6.89 -12.29 5.87
C ARG A 95 6.94 -10.84 5.39
N SER A 96 7.14 -9.90 6.31
CA SER A 96 7.11 -8.46 6.04
C SER A 96 8.49 -7.81 6.00
N ARG A 97 9.57 -8.60 6.13
CA ARG A 97 10.94 -8.13 5.89
C ARG A 97 11.06 -7.55 4.49
N LEU A 98 11.50 -6.30 4.43
CA LEU A 98 11.64 -5.58 3.18
C LEU A 98 12.87 -6.02 2.41
N GLN A 99 12.76 -5.97 1.09
CA GLN A 99 13.85 -6.17 0.14
C GLN A 99 13.87 -5.00 -0.84
N LYS A 100 15.03 -4.76 -1.44
CA LYS A 100 15.19 -3.73 -2.46
C LYS A 100 14.22 -3.98 -3.61
N GLY A 101 13.51 -2.94 -4.01
CA GLY A 101 12.50 -2.99 -5.08
C GLY A 101 11.11 -3.41 -4.61
N ASP A 102 10.92 -3.76 -3.33
CA ASP A 102 9.59 -3.89 -2.77
C ASP A 102 8.87 -2.53 -2.81
N VAL A 103 7.58 -2.55 -3.09
CA VAL A 103 6.72 -1.37 -2.96
C VAL A 103 6.00 -1.47 -1.63
N ILE A 104 5.95 -0.38 -0.87
CA ILE A 104 5.15 -0.29 0.35
C ILE A 104 4.05 0.74 0.21
N LEU A 105 2.88 0.47 0.79
CA LEU A 105 1.69 1.33 0.71
C LEU A 105 1.12 1.55 2.11
N SER A 106 0.86 2.81 2.49
CA SER A 106 0.19 3.15 3.74
C SER A 106 -1.32 2.83 3.69
N THR A 107 -1.80 2.06 4.65
CA THR A 107 -3.20 1.59 4.71
C THR A 107 -4.02 2.25 5.82
N VAL A 108 -3.37 2.90 6.80
CA VAL A 108 -4.02 3.60 7.92
C VAL A 108 -3.28 4.91 8.20
N GLY A 109 -3.99 5.93 8.71
CA GLY A 109 -3.41 7.24 9.01
C GLY A 109 -3.19 8.04 7.73
N THR A 110 -1.94 8.09 7.24
CA THR A 110 -1.59 8.76 5.99
C THR A 110 -1.93 7.89 4.78
N ILE A 111 -3.20 7.55 4.58
CA ILE A 111 -3.66 6.51 3.64
C ILE A 111 -3.29 6.82 2.18
N GLY A 112 -2.83 5.80 1.46
CA GLY A 112 -2.74 5.81 0.00
C GLY A 112 -1.42 6.34 -0.58
N PHE A 113 -0.41 6.59 0.24
CA PHE A 113 0.94 6.87 -0.25
C PHE A 113 1.69 5.57 -0.47
N ALA A 114 2.35 5.48 -1.63
CA ALA A 114 3.23 4.40 -2.00
C ALA A 114 4.68 4.87 -2.12
N GLY A 115 5.60 4.06 -1.61
CA GLY A 115 7.05 4.30 -1.68
C GLY A 115 7.80 3.06 -2.16
N ILE A 116 8.97 3.28 -2.77
CA ILE A 116 9.89 2.21 -3.19
C ILE A 116 10.96 1.96 -2.12
N VAL A 117 11.27 0.68 -1.85
CA VAL A 117 12.36 0.31 -0.94
C VAL A 117 13.70 0.32 -1.68
N THR A 118 14.61 1.18 -1.22
CA THR A 118 16.00 1.28 -1.69
C THR A 118 16.97 0.55 -0.78
N GLU A 119 18.21 0.34 -1.24
CA GLU A 119 19.22 -0.46 -0.53
C GLU A 119 19.62 0.17 0.82
N ASP A 120 19.71 1.49 0.88
CA ASP A 120 20.08 2.28 2.06
C ASP A 120 19.04 2.24 3.19
N LEU A 121 17.83 1.77 2.90
CA LEU A 121 16.78 1.55 3.89
C LEU A 121 16.90 0.18 4.57
N LEU A 122 17.75 -0.72 4.08
CA LEU A 122 17.84 -2.08 4.57
C LEU A 122 18.93 -2.25 5.64
N PRO A 123 18.77 -3.19 6.60
CA PRO A 123 17.61 -4.08 6.78
C PRO A 123 16.40 -3.36 7.38
N ALA A 124 15.19 -3.73 6.97
CA ALA A 124 13.96 -3.12 7.46
C ALA A 124 12.77 -4.08 7.53
N ASN A 125 11.82 -3.72 8.39
CA ASN A 125 10.52 -4.36 8.52
C ASN A 125 9.43 -3.27 8.67
N ILE A 126 8.17 -3.69 8.64
CA ILE A 126 7.02 -2.77 8.63
C ILE A 126 6.01 -3.11 9.72
N ASP A 127 5.15 -2.15 10.05
CA ASP A 127 3.99 -2.36 10.92
C ASP A 127 2.74 -2.83 10.14
N ARG A 128 1.68 -3.15 10.88
CA ARG A 128 0.36 -3.54 10.33
C ARG A 128 -0.34 -2.47 9.49
N HIS A 129 0.12 -1.22 9.54
CA HIS A 129 -0.47 -0.09 8.82
C HIS A 129 0.20 0.16 7.47
N VAL A 130 1.14 -0.71 7.10
CA VAL A 130 1.81 -0.69 5.81
C VAL A 130 1.59 -2.03 5.13
N ALA A 131 1.22 -1.99 3.85
CA ALA A 131 1.21 -3.16 2.99
C ALA A 131 2.54 -3.25 2.25
N ARG A 132 3.19 -4.41 2.30
CA ARG A 132 4.33 -4.80 1.46
C ARG A 132 3.80 -5.46 0.19
N ILE A 133 4.23 -4.96 -0.96
CA ILE A 133 3.82 -5.42 -2.29
C ILE A 133 5.06 -5.86 -3.05
N VAL A 134 5.13 -7.14 -3.36
CA VAL A 134 6.24 -7.77 -4.08
C VAL A 134 5.74 -8.25 -5.44
N LEU A 135 6.25 -7.65 -6.52
CA LEU A 135 5.83 -7.99 -7.88
C LEU A 135 6.35 -9.39 -8.28
N LYS A 136 5.45 -10.27 -8.74
CA LYS A 136 5.80 -11.64 -9.19
C LYS A 136 6.44 -11.64 -10.57
N LYS A 137 6.05 -10.70 -11.43
CA LYS A 137 6.49 -10.61 -12.82
C LYS A 137 7.46 -9.46 -12.98
N LYS A 138 8.62 -9.72 -13.58
CA LYS A 138 9.60 -8.68 -13.97
C LYS A 138 9.11 -7.76 -15.08
N THR A 139 7.95 -8.05 -15.69
CA THR A 139 7.37 -7.24 -16.76
C THR A 139 6.79 -5.92 -16.26
N LEU A 140 6.52 -5.80 -14.95
CA LEU A 140 6.04 -4.56 -14.36
C LEU A 140 7.16 -3.90 -13.58
N ASP A 141 7.48 -2.66 -13.91
CA ASP A 141 8.45 -1.87 -13.16
C ASP A 141 7.81 -1.43 -11.82
N PRO A 142 8.45 -1.69 -10.67
CA PRO A 142 7.93 -1.23 -9.38
C PRO A 142 7.82 0.30 -9.29
N HIS A 143 8.63 1.08 -10.01
CA HIS A 143 8.50 2.54 -10.06
C HIS A 143 7.23 2.96 -10.80
N PHE A 144 6.84 2.23 -11.85
CA PHE A 144 5.55 2.44 -12.49
C PHE A 144 4.41 2.16 -11.51
N LEU A 145 4.49 1.06 -10.74
CA LEU A 145 3.47 0.74 -9.75
C LEU A 145 3.35 1.86 -8.69
N VAL A 146 4.47 2.36 -8.17
CA VAL A 146 4.50 3.48 -7.23
C VAL A 146 3.84 4.73 -7.84
N ALA A 147 4.22 5.11 -9.05
CA ALA A 147 3.64 6.26 -9.75
C ALA A 147 2.13 6.08 -9.99
N PHE A 148 1.68 4.88 -10.36
CA PHE A 148 0.27 4.58 -10.52
C PHE A 148 -0.50 4.68 -9.20
N LEU A 149 0.01 4.09 -8.11
CA LEU A 149 -0.62 4.11 -6.80
C LEU A 149 -0.76 5.53 -6.25
N ASN A 150 0.23 6.40 -6.47
CA ASN A 150 0.19 7.81 -6.06
C ASN A 150 -0.60 8.71 -7.04
N SER A 151 -0.93 8.22 -8.24
CA SER A 151 -1.80 8.95 -9.17
C SER A 151 -3.22 9.07 -8.62
N PHE A 152 -4.02 9.94 -9.24
CA PHE A 152 -5.47 10.00 -8.95
C PHE A 152 -6.12 8.61 -9.05
N PHE A 153 -5.78 7.83 -10.08
CA PHE A 153 -6.38 6.53 -10.34
C PHE A 153 -6.01 5.47 -9.31
N GLY A 154 -4.81 5.53 -8.73
CA GLY A 154 -4.42 4.67 -7.63
C GLY A 154 -5.08 5.08 -6.32
N ARG A 155 -4.99 6.38 -5.99
CA ARG A 155 -5.47 6.92 -4.71
C ARG A 155 -6.96 6.77 -4.49
N PHE A 156 -7.81 6.98 -5.51
CA PHE A 156 -9.24 6.79 -5.30
C PHE A 156 -9.61 5.34 -4.99
N GLN A 157 -8.78 4.36 -5.39
CA GLN A 157 -8.98 2.95 -5.05
C GLN A 157 -8.52 2.60 -3.64
N THR A 158 -7.58 3.36 -3.06
CA THR A 158 -7.05 3.13 -1.70
C THR A 158 -7.79 3.90 -0.62
N ILE A 159 -8.43 5.02 -0.97
CA ILE A 159 -9.12 5.92 -0.03
C ILE A 159 -10.60 5.54 0.16
N ARG A 160 -11.15 4.68 -0.71
CA ARG A 160 -12.53 4.16 -0.62
C ARG A 160 -12.60 2.86 0.17
#